data_AF-A0A4U5Q011-F1
#
_entry.id   AF-A0A4U5Q011-F1
#
_cell.length_a   1.000
_cell.length_b   1.000
_cell.length_c   1.000
_cell.angle_alpha   90.00
_cell.angle_beta   90.00
_cell.angle_gamma   90.00
#
_symmetry.space_group_name_H-M   'P 1'
#
loop_
_entity.id
_entity.type
_entity.pdbx_description
1 polymer ?
#
loop_
_entity_poly.entity_id
_entity_poly.type
_entity_poly.pdbx_seq_one_letter_code
_entity_poly.pdbx_strand_id
1 'polypeptide(L)' 'MLAGSSDARFSRKFSTMPKKFESSHILRELGYDLPKIEYYRRRWMLDTDRLSPGGPDPQHH' A
#
# COMPACT_ATOMS: atom_id res chain seq x y z
N MET A 1 16.22 32.07 24.48
CA MET A 1 15.77 30.66 24.38
C MET A 1 14.63 30.62 23.36
N LEU A 2 14.78 29.85 22.28
CA LEU A 2 13.78 29.70 21.22
C LEU A 2 12.64 28.78 21.70
N ALA A 3 11.39 29.23 21.62
CA ALA A 3 10.22 28.37 21.68
C ALA A 3 9.47 28.50 20.35
N GLY A 4 9.90 27.74 19.35
CA GLY A 4 9.13 27.55 18.13
C GLY A 4 8.12 26.43 18.35
N SER A 5 6.89 26.77 18.74
CA SER A 5 5.80 25.79 18.74
C SER A 5 5.39 25.49 17.30
N SER A 6 5.85 24.36 16.78
CA SER A 6 5.43 23.82 15.49
C SER A 6 4.11 23.06 15.66
N ASP A 7 2.98 23.76 15.58
CA ASP A 7 1.67 23.12 15.46
C ASP A 7 1.57 22.40 14.11
N ALA A 8 1.84 21.10 14.11
CA ALA A 8 1.65 20.23 12.95
C ALA A 8 0.14 20.07 12.72
N ARG A 9 -0.44 20.92 11.87
CA ARG A 9 -1.83 20.80 11.44
C ARG A 9 -2.03 19.44 10.77
N PHE A 10 -2.61 18.50 11.51
CA PHE A 10 -3.00 17.20 10.99
C PHE A 10 -4.17 17.41 10.01
N SER A 11 -3.85 17.73 8.75
CA SER A 11 -4.86 17.83 7.71
C SER A 11 -5.40 16.42 7.47
N ARG A 12 -6.55 16.10 8.06
CA ARG A 12 -7.34 14.93 7.65
C ARG A 12 -7.85 15.21 6.24
N LYS A 13 -7.02 14.96 5.24
CA LYS A 13 -7.46 14.85 3.86
C LYS A 13 -8.36 13.62 3.84
N PHE A 14 -9.67 13.84 3.80
CA PHE A 14 -10.59 12.77 3.46
C PHE A 14 -10.13 12.23 2.12
N SER A 15 -9.57 11.01 2.14
CA SER A 15 -9.23 10.28 0.94
C SER A 15 -10.51 10.15 0.13
N THR A 16 -10.67 10.94 -0.92
CA THR A 16 -11.65 10.67 -1.96
C THR A 16 -11.26 9.32 -2.52
N MET A 17 -11.89 8.25 -2.03
CA MET A 17 -11.71 6.90 -2.57
C MET A 17 -11.88 7.01 -4.07
N PRO A 18 -10.81 6.82 -4.87
CA PRO A 18 -10.97 6.88 -6.31
C PRO A 18 -12.04 5.88 -6.70
N LYS A 19 -12.98 6.35 -7.53
CA LYS A 19 -14.01 5.54 -8.21
C LYS A 19 -13.43 4.15 -8.48
N LYS A 20 -14.09 3.08 -8.02
CA LYS A 20 -13.64 1.69 -8.15
C LYS A 20 -12.99 1.50 -9.52
N PHE A 21 -11.67 1.51 -9.52
CA PHE A 21 -10.91 1.38 -10.74
C PHE A 21 -10.95 -0.10 -11.09
N GLU A 22 -11.32 -0.43 -12.33
CA GLU A 22 -11.31 -1.81 -12.82
C GLU A 22 -9.86 -2.26 -12.99
N SER A 23 -9.22 -2.62 -11.87
CA SER A 23 -7.85 -3.13 -11.79
C SER A 23 -7.61 -4.32 -12.73
N SER A 24 -8.68 -5.09 -12.98
CA SER A 24 -8.72 -6.18 -13.96
C SER A 24 -8.34 -5.72 -15.37
N HIS A 25 -8.73 -4.51 -15.79
CA HIS A 25 -8.41 -3.97 -17.12
C HIS A 25 -6.94 -3.61 -17.25
N ILE A 26 -6.34 -2.92 -16.27
CA ILE A 26 -4.90 -2.61 -16.28
C ILE A 26 -4.07 -3.88 -16.31
N LEU A 27 -4.43 -4.87 -15.49
CA LEU A 27 -3.67 -6.12 -15.45
C LEU A 27 -3.69 -6.83 -16.82
N ARG A 28 -4.83 -6.83 -17.51
CA ARG A 28 -4.92 -7.34 -18.88
C ARG A 28 -4.08 -6.55 -19.88
N GLU A 29 -4.12 -5.22 -19.81
CA GLU A 29 -3.31 -4.33 -20.65
C GLU A 29 -1.79 -4.57 -20.45
N LEU A 30 -1.37 -4.88 -19.23
CA LEU A 30 0.01 -5.24 -18.88
C LEU A 30 0.40 -6.69 -19.26
N GLY A 31 -0.48 -7.46 -19.91
CA GLY A 31 -0.20 -8.84 -20.30
C GLY A 31 -0.37 -9.89 -19.19
N TYR A 32 -1.16 -9.58 -18.16
CA TYR A 32 -1.58 -10.57 -17.17
C TYR A 32 -2.85 -11.26 -17.64
N ASP A 33 -2.72 -12.55 -17.99
CA ASP A 33 -3.87 -13.38 -18.30
C ASP A 33 -4.71 -13.68 -17.05
N LEU A 34 -6.01 -13.93 -17.24
CA LEU A 34 -6.95 -14.36 -16.21
C LEU A 34 -6.40 -15.41 -15.21
N PRO A 35 -5.80 -16.53 -15.64
CA PRO A 35 -5.23 -17.52 -14.71
C PRO A 35 -4.07 -16.97 -13.87
N LYS A 36 -3.27 -16.04 -14.42
CA LYS A 36 -2.16 -15.38 -13.72
C LYS A 36 -2.70 -14.39 -12.68
N ILE A 37 -3.75 -13.65 -13.02
CA ILE A 37 -4.44 -12.74 -12.09
C ILE A 37 -5.01 -13.52 -10.89
N GLU A 38 -5.73 -14.63 -11.14
CA GLU A 38 -6.29 -15.45 -10.05
C GLU A 38 -5.21 -16.16 -9.21
N TYR A 39 -4.08 -16.51 -9.80
CA TYR A 39 -2.92 -17.03 -9.06
C TYR A 39 -2.41 -15.99 -8.04
N TYR A 40 -2.16 -14.76 -8.48
CA TYR A 40 -1.67 -13.70 -7.59
C TYR A 40 -2.72 -13.29 -6.56
N ARG A 41 -4.01 -13.26 -6.94
CA ARG A 41 -5.11 -12.97 -6.01
C ARG A 41 -5.16 -13.99 -4.87
N ARG A 42 -5.10 -15.29 -5.19
CA ARG A 42 -5.05 -16.36 -4.18
C ARG A 42 -3.78 -16.28 -3.34
N ARG A 43 -2.63 -16.05 -3.97
CA ARG A 43 -1.35 -15.92 -3.27
C ARG A 43 -1.38 -14.76 -2.27
N TRP A 44 -1.86 -13.57 -2.65
CA TRP A 44 -1.99 -12.43 -1.73
C TRP A 44 -2.94 -12.70 -0.56
N MET A 45 -4.03 -13.44 -0.78
CA MET A 45 -4.93 -13.84 0.30
C MET A 45 -4.32 -14.89 1.26
N LEU A 46 -3.32 -15.66 0.81
CA LEU A 46 -2.58 -16.62 1.62
C LEU A 46 -1.34 -16.00 2.28
N ASP A 47 -0.72 -15.01 1.65
CA ASP A 47 0.47 -14.30 2.15
C ASP A 47 0.15 -13.26 3.24
N THR A 48 -1.10 -13.12 3.67
CA THR A 48 -1.47 -12.22 4.78
C THR A 48 -0.78 -12.55 6.11
N ASP A 49 -0.33 -13.81 6.26
CA ASP A 49 0.43 -14.24 7.45
C ASP A 49 1.91 -13.85 7.37
N ARG A 50 2.39 -13.35 6.23
CA ARG A 50 3.75 -12.77 6.13
C ARG A 50 3.74 -11.40 6.77
N LEU A 51 4.17 -11.35 8.02
CA LEU A 51 4.62 -10.12 8.66
C LEU A 51 5.64 -9.46 7.73
N SER A 52 5.34 -8.23 7.29
CA SER A 52 6.34 -7.41 6.59
C SER A 52 7.61 -7.45 7.45
N PRO A 53 8.80 -7.70 6.86
CA PRO A 53 10.03 -7.66 7.64
C PRO A 53 10.04 -6.33 8.40
N GLY A 54 10.35 -6.39 9.70
CA GLY A 54 10.59 -5.19 10.47
C GLY A 54 11.57 -4.34 9.67
N GLY A 55 11.22 -3.08 9.43
CA GLY A 55 12.04 -2.16 8.67
C GLY A 55 13.49 -2.12 9.22
N PRO A 56 14.41 -1.44 8.53
CA PRO A 56 15.82 -1.41 8.93
C PRO A 56 15.95 -1.15 10.44
N ASP A 57 16.79 -1.94 11.11
CA ASP A 57 16.94 -1.89 12.57
C ASP A 57 17.33 -0.46 13.00
N PRO A 58 16.51 0.20 13.85
CA PRO A 58 16.77 1.56 14.31
C PRO A 58 18.09 1.74 15.07
N GLN A 59 18.73 0.64 15.50
CA GLN A 59 19.95 0.65 16.30
C GLN A 59 21.22 0.47 15.48
N HIS A 60 21.12 0.43 14.14
CA HIS A 60 22.28 0.56 13.27
C HIS A 60 22.80 2.00 13.29
N HIS A 61 23.76 2.28 14.18
CA HIS A 61 24.60 3.48 14.20
C HIS A 61 25.78 3.36 13.22
#